data_AF-U5SG02-F1
#
_entry.id   AF-U5SG02-F1
#
_cell.length_a   1.000
_cell.length_b   1.000
_cell.length_c   1.000
_cell.angle_alpha   90.00
_cell.angle_beta   90.00
_cell.angle_gamma   90.00
#
_symmetry.space_group_name_H-M   'P 1'
#
loop_
_entity.id
_entity.type
_entity.pdbx_description
1 polymer ?
#
loop_
_entity_poly.entity_id
_entity_poly.type
_entity_poly.pdbx_seq_one_letter_code
_entity_poly.pdbx_strand_id
1 'polypeptide(L)' 'MKKLLITFQFLSFIVLGISLIGFLLVSPSILAVGTDKFDLGRWLDADIFLVKFGLILFVIGLLFHLIALIFSLRLKSN' A
#
# COMPACT_ATOMS: atom_id res chain seq x y z
N MET A 1 -26.34 0.61 4.77
CA MET A 1 -25.09 1.37 5.04
C MET A 1 -24.04 0.56 5.80
N LYS A 2 -24.35 -0.13 6.92
CA LYS A 2 -23.34 -0.93 7.66
C LYS A 2 -22.60 -1.99 6.82
N LYS A 3 -23.31 -2.77 5.97
CA LYS A 3 -22.67 -3.74 5.06
C LYS A 3 -21.65 -3.09 4.11
N LEU A 4 -22.01 -1.93 3.57
CA LEU A 4 -21.19 -1.17 2.62
C LEU A 4 -19.91 -0.63 3.28
N LEU A 5 -20.03 -0.15 4.53
CA LEU A 5 -18.90 0.29 5.36
C LEU A 5 -17.90 -0.85 5.61
N ILE A 6 -18.40 -2.04 5.98
CA ILE A 6 -17.57 -3.23 6.23
C ILE A 6 -16.84 -3.66 4.96
N THR A 7 -17.53 -3.67 3.81
CA THR A 7 -16.91 -3.98 2.51
C THR A 7 -15.79 -2.99 2.16
N PHE A 8 -15.99 -1.68 2.37
CA PHE A 8 -14.95 -0.68 2.13
C PHE A 8 -13.74 -0.84 3.05
N GLN A 9 -13.96 -1.11 4.34
CA GLN A 9 -12.86 -1.37 5.28
C GLN A 9 -12.06 -2.61 4.88
N PHE A 10 -12.75 -3.69 4.52
CA PHE A 10 -12.10 -4.92 4.06
C PHE A 10 -11.27 -4.70 2.79
N LEU A 11 -11.82 -4.02 1.79
CA LEU A 11 -11.09 -3.68 0.55
C LEU A 11 -9.87 -2.81 0.84
N SER A 12 -9.99 -1.82 1.74
CA SER A 12 -8.87 -0.98 2.16
C SER A 12 -7.76 -1.81 2.82
N PHE A 13 -8.09 -2.75 3.70
CA PHE A 13 -7.10 -3.66 4.29
C PHE A 13 -6.39 -4.52 3.25
N ILE A 14 -7.12 -5.05 2.25
CA ILE A 14 -6.51 -5.81 1.15
C ILE A 14 -5.51 -4.93 0.38
N VAL A 15 -5.92 -3.72 0.01
CA VAL A 15 -5.06 -2.79 -0.75
C VAL A 15 -3.81 -2.42 0.05
N LEU A 16 -3.94 -2.16 1.35
CA LEU A 16 -2.81 -1.90 2.24
C LEU A 16 -1.89 -3.13 2.36
N GLY A 17 -2.46 -4.34 2.44
CA GLY A 17 -1.69 -5.59 2.48
C GLY A 17 -0.89 -5.83 1.20
N ILE A 18 -1.52 -5.67 0.02
CA ILE A 18 -0.85 -5.80 -1.28
C ILE A 18 0.27 -4.76 -1.42
N SER A 19 0.00 -3.52 -1.00
CA SER A 19 1.00 -2.45 -0.97
C SER A 19 2.21 -2.80 -0.09
N LEU A 20 1.97 -3.30 1.12
CA LEU A 20 3.02 -3.71 2.04
C LEU A 20 3.85 -4.87 1.50
N ILE A 21 3.19 -5.89 0.93
CA ILE A 21 3.87 -7.01 0.26
C ILE A 21 4.74 -6.49 -0.89
N GLY A 22 4.20 -5.60 -1.73
CA GLY A 22 4.94 -4.96 -2.81
C GLY A 22 6.20 -4.25 -2.29
N PHE A 23 6.10 -3.52 -1.17
CA PHE A 23 7.25 -2.84 -0.56
C PHE A 23 8.28 -3.82 0.02
N LEU A 24 7.83 -4.90 0.68
CA LEU A 24 8.70 -5.91 1.25
C LEU A 24 9.49 -6.68 0.19
N LEU A 25 8.91 -6.89 -1.00
CA LEU A 25 9.61 -7.55 -2.11
C LEU A 25 10.82 -6.76 -2.62
N VAL A 26 10.79 -5.42 -2.50
CA VAL A 26 11.88 -4.53 -2.92
C VAL A 26 12.82 -4.14 -1.77
N SER A 27 12.45 -4.41 -0.52
CA SER A 27 13.23 -4.01 0.66
C SER A 27 14.65 -4.58 0.66
N PRO A 28 14.90 -5.87 0.31
CA PRO A 28 16.25 -6.41 0.24
C PRO A 28 17.10 -5.73 -0.83
N SER A 29 16.51 -5.39 -1.98
CA SER A 29 17.18 -4.68 -3.07
C SER A 29 17.55 -3.25 -2.68
N ILE A 30 16.68 -2.54 -1.95
CA ILE A 30 16.97 -1.20 -1.41
C ILE A 30 18.12 -1.26 -0.40
N LEU A 31 18.13 -2.27 0.49
CA LEU A 31 19.20 -2.45 1.48
C LEU A 31 20.55 -2.82 0.85
N ALA A 32 20.54 -3.42 -0.34
CA ALA A 32 21.74 -3.74 -1.08
C ALA A 32 22.34 -2.54 -1.84
N VAL A 33 21.65 -1.39 -1.92
CA VAL A 33 22.18 -0.17 -2.56
C VAL A 33 23.47 0.26 -1.86
N GLY A 34 24.56 0.37 -2.62
CA GLY A 34 25.89 0.69 -2.08
C GLY A 34 26.72 -0.52 -1.65
N THR A 35 26.22 -1.74 -1.86
CA THR A 35 27.01 -2.97 -1.72
C THR A 35 27.58 -3.43 -3.06
N ASP A 36 28.61 -4.27 -2.99
CA ASP A 36 29.24 -4.97 -4.11
C ASP A 36 28.31 -5.95 -4.86
N LYS A 37 27.14 -6.26 -4.28
CA LYS A 37 26.13 -7.16 -4.85
C LYS A 37 25.00 -6.44 -5.59
N PHE A 38 25.09 -5.12 -5.74
CA PHE A 38 24.04 -4.31 -6.33
C PHE A 38 24.09 -4.32 -7.88
N ASP A 39 23.11 -4.95 -8.52
CA ASP A 39 22.94 -4.95 -9.98
C ASP A 39 22.04 -3.76 -10.41
N LEU A 40 22.67 -2.64 -10.74
CA LEU A 40 22.01 -1.39 -11.15
C LEU A 40 21.09 -1.59 -12.37
N GLY A 41 21.48 -2.46 -13.31
CA GLY A 41 20.73 -2.68 -14.56
C GLY A 41 19.41 -3.41 -14.34
N ARG A 42 19.34 -4.31 -13.35
CA ARG A 42 18.09 -4.99 -12.96
C ARG A 42 17.21 -4.12 -12.05
N TRP A 43 17.82 -3.22 -11.28
CA TRP A 43 17.11 -2.39 -10.30
C TRP A 43 16.28 -1.26 -10.94
N LEU A 44 16.77 -0.66 -12.02
CA LEU A 44 16.24 0.63 -12.49
C LEU A 44 14.79 0.59 -12.98
N ASP A 45 14.33 -0.53 -13.54
CA ASP A 45 12.99 -0.57 -14.15
C ASP A 45 11.98 -1.34 -13.30
N ALA A 46 12.30 -2.57 -12.87
CA ALA A 46 11.36 -3.43 -12.16
C ALA A 46 11.13 -2.97 -10.72
N ASP A 47 12.20 -2.65 -9.98
CA ASP A 47 12.11 -2.28 -8.57
C ASP A 47 11.56 -0.85 -8.41
N ILE A 48 11.92 0.10 -9.29
CA ILE A 48 11.34 1.45 -9.30
C ILE A 48 9.84 1.40 -9.61
N PHE A 49 9.42 0.57 -10.58
CA PHE A 49 8.01 0.35 -10.86
C PHE A 49 7.29 -0.23 -9.64
N LEU A 50 7.85 -1.28 -9.00
CA LEU A 50 7.23 -1.93 -7.85
C LEU A 50 7.11 -0.99 -6.63
N VAL A 51 8.14 -0.18 -6.36
CA VAL A 51 8.10 0.84 -5.29
C VAL A 51 7.05 1.90 -5.59
N LYS A 52 7.02 2.46 -6.80
CA LYS A 52 6.02 3.48 -7.18
C LYS A 52 4.60 2.91 -7.12
N PHE A 53 4.40 1.70 -7.66
CA PHE A 53 3.11 1.01 -7.65
C PHE A 53 2.66 0.68 -6.22
N GLY A 54 3.56 0.15 -5.39
CA GLY A 54 3.31 -0.13 -3.97
C GLY A 54 2.95 1.14 -3.19
N LEU A 55 3.66 2.24 -3.40
CA LEU A 55 3.38 3.53 -2.75
C LEU A 55 2.02 4.11 -3.18
N ILE A 56 1.69 4.04 -4.47
CA ILE A 56 0.39 4.51 -4.98
C ILE A 56 -0.75 3.70 -4.35
N LEU A 57 -0.62 2.36 -4.32
CA LEU A 57 -1.60 1.50 -3.65
C LEU A 57 -1.70 1.80 -2.15
N PHE A 58 -0.59 2.11 -1.48
CA PHE A 58 -0.59 2.50 -0.07
C PHE A 58 -1.50 3.72 0.16
N VAL A 59 -1.27 4.78 -0.63
CA VAL A 59 -2.01 6.04 -0.51
C VAL A 59 -3.48 5.82 -0.81
N ILE A 60 -3.81 5.07 -1.86
CA ILE A 60 -5.20 4.74 -2.21
C ILE A 60 -5.86 3.94 -1.07
N GLY A 61 -5.20 2.92 -0.55
CA GLY A 61 -5.69 2.11 0.56
C GLY A 61 -5.95 2.93 1.82
N LEU A 62 -5.04 3.84 2.15
CA LEU A 62 -5.14 4.76 3.28
C LEU A 62 -6.32 5.73 3.11
N LEU A 63 -6.48 6.33 1.93
CA LEU A 63 -7.60 7.22 1.64
C LEU A 63 -8.94 6.51 1.78
N PHE A 64 -9.08 5.30 1.24
CA PHE A 64 -10.30 4.49 1.44
C PHE A 64 -10.54 4.18 2.91
N HIS A 65 -9.48 3.91 3.67
CA HIS A 65 -9.59 3.66 5.11
C HIS A 65 -10.13 4.88 5.86
N LEU A 66 -9.56 6.06 5.58
CA LEU A 66 -9.93 7.31 6.21
C LEU A 66 -11.38 7.70 5.87
N ILE A 67 -11.79 7.55 4.61
CA ILE A 67 -13.18 7.79 4.19
C ILE A 67 -14.12 6.86 4.97
N ALA A 68 -13.81 5.56 5.04
CA ALA A 68 -14.61 4.61 5.80
C ALA A 68 -14.68 4.97 7.30
N LEU A 69 -13.55 5.41 7.88
CA LEU A 69 -13.51 5.87 9.27
C LEU A 69 -14.42 7.08 9.49
N ILE A 70 -14.33 8.11 8.65
CA ILE A 70 -15.17 9.32 8.72
C ILE A 70 -16.66 8.95 8.63
N PHE A 71 -17.03 8.08 7.68
CA PHE A 71 -18.42 7.59 7.57
C PHE A 71 -18.87 6.84 8.81
N SER A 72 -18.00 6.03 9.42
CA SER A 72 -18.30 5.29 10.64
C SER A 72 -18.56 6.22 11.84
N LEU A 73 -17.76 7.28 11.98
CA LEU A 73 -17.89 8.28 13.04
C LEU A 73 -19.18 9.09 12.88
N ARG A 74 -19.50 9.51 11.65
CA ARG A 74 -20.73 10.24 11.35
C ARG A 74 -21.98 9.40 11.61
N LEU A 75 -21.95 8.11 11.28
CA LEU A 75 -23.05 7.17 11.56
C LEU A 75 -23.22 6.84 13.05
N LYS A 76 -22.16 6.97 13.86
CA LYS A 76 -22.22 6.74 15.31
C LYS A 76 -22.71 7.97 16.08
N SER A 77 -22.55 9.17 15.49
CA SER A 77 -22.98 10.44 16.08
C SER A 77 -24.46 10.78 15.85
N ASN A 78 -25.13 10.08 14.94
CA ASN A 78 -26.57 10.16 14.67
C ASN A 78 -27.30 8.97 15.28
#